data_AF-A0A7Y7NM20-F1
#
_entry.id   AF-A0A7Y7NM20-F1
#
_cell.length_a   1.000
_cell.length_b   1.000
_cell.length_c   1.000
_cell.angle_alpha   90.00
_cell.angle_beta   90.00
_cell.angle_gamma   90.00
#
_symmetry.space_group_name_H-M   'P 1'
#
loop_
_entity.id
_entity.type
_entity.pdbx_description
1 polymer ?
#
loop_
_entity_poly.entity_id
_entity_poly.type
_entity_poly.pdbx_seq_one_letter_code
_entity_poly.pdbx_strand_id
1 'polypeptide(L)'
;MKPLWLILLFAVSLAAPADLLAARAVTFYLDGARVEQRETASKGYLEIKVPPAADQESLRIAPAKGGEILRVVTSPVKPAISIEKELARLTDREELLKDRLKALSVREEIFKSAAKSQSAKAPKRTKTNPEPLSTIKQGTDYAISQLESVYQSKRKVEKELEQIAARRQNLSKDRQSGGTLAKVWTTPASIAVTASWSQPDRSWYPLYQIRSDAKGSAVLSMSAGGVATDKGESATLVISSVKSDGVQQKIAFVNDQAIIVKEEFKITETVSTDSKPYVISINGASRSLPPGDITCFKSGVYMGKGRFNGVDADKSVEIRCGGN
;
A
#
# COMPACT_ATOMS: atom_id res chain seq x y z
N MET A 1 15.63 -68.60 -31.64
CA MET A 1 14.42 -67.83 -31.26
C MET A 1 14.82 -66.87 -30.15
N LYS A 2 14.82 -65.55 -30.43
CA LYS A 2 15.28 -64.51 -29.50
C LYS A 2 14.05 -63.76 -28.95
N PRO A 3 13.94 -63.49 -27.64
CA PRO A 3 12.88 -62.62 -27.13
C PRO A 3 13.27 -61.16 -27.32
N LEU A 4 12.36 -60.39 -27.91
CA LEU A 4 12.48 -58.98 -28.19
C LEU A 4 11.91 -58.21 -26.99
N TRP A 5 12.79 -57.71 -26.12
CA TRP A 5 12.44 -56.76 -25.07
C TRP A 5 12.37 -55.35 -25.69
N LEU A 6 11.17 -54.78 -25.75
CA LEU A 6 10.96 -53.38 -26.11
C LEU A 6 10.95 -52.57 -24.80
N ILE A 7 12.05 -51.85 -24.56
CA ILE A 7 12.24 -50.99 -23.39
C ILE A 7 11.43 -49.71 -23.60
N LEU A 8 10.46 -49.48 -22.72
CA LEU A 8 9.64 -48.28 -22.64
C LEU A 8 10.45 -47.19 -21.92
N LEU A 9 10.92 -46.21 -22.68
CA LEU A 9 11.76 -45.11 -22.20
C LEU A 9 10.89 -44.10 -21.43
N PHE A 10 10.81 -44.28 -20.11
CA PHE A 10 10.11 -43.37 -19.20
C PHE A 10 10.94 -42.08 -19.05
N ALA A 11 10.59 -41.05 -19.83
CA ALA A 11 11.12 -39.71 -19.65
C ALA A 11 10.51 -39.09 -18.38
N VAL A 12 11.17 -39.31 -17.24
CA VAL A 12 10.89 -38.58 -16.01
C VAL A 12 11.41 -37.15 -16.19
N SER A 13 10.52 -36.24 -16.58
CA SER A 13 10.80 -34.80 -16.49
C SER A 13 10.78 -34.39 -15.02
N LEU A 14 11.96 -34.33 -14.40
CA LEU A 14 12.12 -33.57 -13.16
C LEU A 14 11.83 -32.10 -13.49
N ALA A 15 10.64 -31.62 -13.12
CA ALA A 15 10.36 -30.21 -13.02
C ALA A 15 11.28 -29.62 -11.95
N ALA A 16 12.37 -28.97 -12.39
CA ALA A 16 13.18 -28.14 -11.51
C ALA A 16 12.29 -26.97 -11.01
N PRO A 17 12.29 -26.64 -9.71
CA PRO A 17 11.53 -25.50 -9.21
C PRO A 17 12.11 -24.22 -9.84
N ALA A 18 11.23 -23.41 -10.44
CA ALA A 18 11.56 -22.13 -11.07
C ALA A 18 12.09 -21.05 -10.09
N ASP A 19 12.23 -21.38 -8.80
CA ASP A 19 12.74 -20.49 -7.75
C ASP A 19 14.23 -20.15 -7.88
N LEU A 20 14.98 -20.82 -8.76
CA LEU A 20 16.42 -20.56 -8.93
C LEU A 20 16.75 -19.31 -9.77
N LEU A 21 15.77 -18.68 -10.41
CA LEU A 21 15.97 -17.46 -11.22
C LEU A 21 15.47 -16.18 -10.57
N ALA A 22 14.60 -16.26 -9.56
CA ALA A 22 14.11 -15.09 -8.86
C ALA A 22 15.16 -14.62 -7.82
N ALA A 23 15.62 -13.38 -7.95
CA ALA A 23 16.53 -12.78 -6.95
C ALA A 23 15.85 -12.60 -5.58
N ARG A 24 14.52 -12.58 -5.56
CA ARG A 24 13.68 -12.37 -4.39
C ARG A 24 12.45 -13.28 -4.44
N ALA A 25 12.22 -14.04 -3.38
CA ALA A 25 11.04 -14.87 -3.20
C ALA A 25 10.19 -14.29 -2.05
N VAL A 26 8.88 -14.23 -2.23
CA VAL A 26 7.94 -13.68 -1.25
C VAL A 26 6.88 -14.74 -0.93
N THR A 27 6.73 -15.07 0.34
CA THR A 27 5.66 -15.92 0.84
C THR A 27 4.63 -15.06 1.56
N PHE A 28 3.43 -14.93 1.01
CA PHE A 28 2.33 -14.19 1.63
C PHE A 28 1.53 -15.10 2.57
N TYR A 29 1.19 -14.54 3.72
CA TYR A 29 0.36 -15.08 4.78
C TYR A 29 -0.85 -14.18 4.98
N LEU A 30 -1.83 -14.65 5.78
CA LEU A 30 -3.05 -13.88 6.04
C LEU A 30 -2.79 -12.59 6.85
N ASP A 31 -1.69 -12.53 7.59
CA ASP A 31 -1.32 -11.44 8.51
C ASP A 31 0.04 -10.77 8.17
N GLY A 32 0.66 -11.12 7.05
CA GLY A 32 1.91 -10.51 6.61
C GLY A 32 2.60 -11.32 5.52
N ALA A 33 3.85 -11.00 5.22
CA ALA A 33 4.66 -11.72 4.25
C ALA A 33 6.03 -12.04 4.82
N ARG A 34 6.64 -13.11 4.33
CA ARG A 34 8.05 -13.41 4.53
C ARG A 34 8.77 -13.22 3.20
N VAL A 35 9.75 -12.34 3.19
CA VAL A 35 10.61 -12.09 2.04
C VAL A 35 11.91 -12.85 2.23
N GLU A 36 12.36 -13.51 1.19
CA GLU A 36 13.67 -14.13 1.07
C GLU A 36 14.40 -13.50 -0.11
N GLN A 37 15.56 -12.92 0.13
CA GLN A 37 16.40 -12.29 -0.88
C GLN A 37 17.74 -13.01 -0.92
N ARG A 38 18.15 -13.43 -2.12
CA ARG A 38 19.43 -14.09 -2.33
C ARG A 38 20.38 -13.16 -3.06
N GLU A 39 21.51 -12.88 -2.44
CA GLU A 39 22.56 -12.04 -3.02
C GLU A 39 23.92 -12.72 -2.88
N THR A 40 24.88 -12.34 -3.71
CA THR A 40 26.25 -12.89 -3.65
C THR A 40 27.19 -11.84 -3.09
N ALA A 41 27.94 -12.21 -2.05
CA ALA A 41 28.98 -11.35 -1.50
C ALA A 41 30.08 -11.12 -2.52
N SER A 42 30.64 -9.92 -2.52
CA SER A 42 31.79 -9.56 -3.35
C SER A 42 32.96 -9.18 -2.45
N LYS A 43 34.12 -9.80 -2.66
CA LYS A 43 35.32 -9.57 -1.82
C LYS A 43 35.07 -9.79 -0.31
N GLY A 44 34.19 -10.72 0.04
CA GLY A 44 33.84 -11.05 1.43
C GLY A 44 32.93 -10.02 2.11
N TYR A 45 32.26 -9.17 1.33
CA TYR A 45 31.38 -8.12 1.83
C TYR A 45 30.09 -8.02 1.03
N LEU A 46 28.99 -7.69 1.73
CA LEU A 46 27.66 -7.49 1.17
C LEU A 46 26.88 -6.44 1.96
N GLU A 47 26.06 -5.64 1.27
CA GLU A 47 25.11 -4.71 1.89
C GLU A 47 23.68 -5.05 1.49
N ILE A 48 22.86 -5.43 2.47
CA ILE A 48 21.47 -5.81 2.26
C ILE A 48 20.57 -4.69 2.76
N LYS A 49 19.70 -4.18 1.89
CA LYS A 49 18.73 -3.14 2.23
C LYS A 49 17.42 -3.77 2.68
N VAL A 50 17.10 -3.58 3.94
CA VAL A 50 15.85 -4.03 4.55
C VAL A 50 14.86 -2.86 4.55
N PRO A 51 13.68 -2.98 3.91
CA PRO A 51 12.68 -1.92 3.89
C PRO A 51 12.23 -1.50 5.29
N PRO A 52 11.77 -0.25 5.50
CA PRO A 52 11.30 0.24 6.80
C PRO A 52 10.08 -0.50 7.33
N ALA A 53 9.25 -1.02 6.42
CA ALA A 53 8.06 -1.77 6.78
C ALA A 53 8.38 -3.21 7.22
N ALA A 54 9.63 -3.66 7.07
CA ALA A 54 10.05 -4.96 7.58
C ALA A 54 10.23 -4.93 9.11
N ASP A 55 9.85 -6.02 9.76
CA ASP A 55 10.18 -6.24 11.15
C ASP A 55 11.68 -6.52 11.28
N GLN A 56 12.40 -5.62 11.94
CA GLN A 56 13.85 -5.67 12.08
C GLN A 56 14.30 -6.85 12.94
N GLU A 57 13.50 -7.27 13.92
CA GLU A 57 13.84 -8.40 14.80
C GLU A 57 13.72 -9.75 14.08
N SER A 58 12.95 -9.78 13.00
CA SER A 58 12.75 -10.97 12.16
C SER A 58 13.86 -11.21 11.14
N LEU A 59 14.82 -10.29 11.00
CA LEU A 59 15.93 -10.43 10.05
C LEU A 59 16.78 -11.66 10.39
N ARG A 60 16.90 -12.57 9.44
CA ARG A 60 17.78 -13.75 9.49
C ARG A 60 18.64 -13.78 8.25
N ILE A 61 19.94 -13.93 8.43
CA ILE A 61 20.91 -13.98 7.34
C ILE A 61 21.63 -15.33 7.44
N ALA A 62 21.61 -16.10 6.36
CA ALA A 62 22.23 -17.41 6.29
C ALA A 62 23.18 -17.49 5.07
N PRO A 63 24.40 -18.01 5.24
CA PRO A 63 25.28 -18.26 4.11
C PRO A 63 24.82 -19.51 3.34
N ALA A 64 25.18 -19.59 2.06
CA ALA A 64 25.06 -20.83 1.30
C ALA A 64 25.97 -21.93 1.90
N LYS A 65 25.73 -23.19 1.52
CA LYS A 65 26.54 -24.32 1.98
C LYS A 65 28.02 -24.07 1.69
N GLY A 66 28.87 -24.27 2.69
CA GLY A 66 30.32 -24.17 2.54
C GLY A 66 30.92 -22.78 2.81
N GLY A 67 30.18 -21.86 3.44
CA GLY A 67 30.80 -20.68 4.04
C GLY A 67 30.10 -20.17 5.27
N GLU A 68 30.64 -19.07 5.77
CA GLU A 68 30.42 -18.57 7.11
C GLU A 68 30.23 -17.05 7.08
N ILE A 69 29.38 -16.57 7.98
CA ILE A 69 29.19 -15.15 8.23
C ILE A 69 30.09 -14.76 9.39
N LEU A 70 31.07 -13.90 9.12
CA LEU A 70 32.04 -13.45 10.12
C LEU A 70 31.46 -12.34 11.00
N ARG A 71 30.67 -11.45 10.40
CA ARG A 71 30.14 -10.27 11.08
C ARG A 71 28.88 -9.76 10.40
N VAL A 72 27.93 -9.30 11.20
CA VAL A 72 26.76 -8.54 10.74
C VAL A 72 26.69 -7.24 11.54
N VAL A 73 26.51 -6.12 10.85
CA VAL A 73 26.24 -4.82 11.48
C VAL A 73 25.02 -4.21 10.80
N THR A 74 23.96 -3.99 11.57
CA THR A 74 22.78 -3.26 11.12
C THR A 74 22.92 -1.78 11.45
N SER A 75 22.57 -0.92 10.50
CA SER A 75 22.56 0.53 10.69
C SER A 75 21.36 1.12 9.97
N PRO A 76 20.70 2.15 10.53
CA PRO A 76 19.63 2.82 9.81
C PRO A 76 20.20 3.44 8.53
N VAL A 77 19.49 3.27 7.41
CA VAL A 77 19.87 3.94 6.17
C VAL A 77 19.69 5.43 6.41
N LYS A 78 20.79 6.19 6.35
CA LYS A 78 20.70 7.64 6.40
C LYS A 78 19.89 8.11 5.19
N PRO A 79 18.91 9.01 5.38
CA PRO A 79 18.19 9.58 4.26
C PRO A 79 19.19 10.22 3.29
N ALA A 80 18.89 10.14 2.00
CA ALA A 80 19.78 10.70 0.99
C ALA A 80 20.05 12.18 1.28
N ILE A 81 21.31 12.61 1.14
CA ILE A 81 21.73 14.01 1.34
C ILE A 81 20.87 14.98 0.50
N SER A 82 20.34 14.52 -0.63
CA SER A 82 19.38 15.28 -1.46
C SER A 82 18.08 15.61 -0.73
N ILE A 83 17.51 14.68 0.03
CA ILE A 83 16.27 14.87 0.81
C ILE A 83 16.51 15.91 1.90
N GLU A 84 17.66 15.84 2.59
CA GLU A 84 18.02 16.80 3.63
C GLU A 84 18.21 18.22 3.05
N LYS A 85 18.86 18.34 1.88
CA LYS A 85 18.98 19.62 1.16
C LYS A 85 17.63 20.17 0.70
N GLU A 86 16.74 19.32 0.20
CA GLU A 86 15.40 19.72 -0.22
C GLU A 86 14.57 20.20 0.97
N LEU A 87 14.63 19.51 2.12
CA LEU A 87 13.97 19.93 3.36
C LEU A 87 14.49 21.27 3.88
N ALA A 88 15.81 21.49 3.85
CA ALA A 88 16.40 22.77 4.22
C ALA A 88 15.87 23.89 3.31
N ARG A 89 15.92 23.69 1.99
CA ARG A 89 15.41 24.67 1.00
C ARG A 89 13.91 24.98 1.18
N LEU A 90 13.10 23.97 1.50
CA LEU A 90 11.67 24.16 1.77
C LEU A 90 11.42 24.94 3.06
N THR A 91 12.28 24.76 4.07
CA THR A 91 12.21 25.50 5.34
C THR A 91 12.52 26.97 5.13
N ASP A 92 13.61 27.28 4.41
CA ASP A 92 13.97 28.66 4.05
C ASP A 92 12.84 29.34 3.25
N ARG A 93 12.23 28.61 2.32
CA ARG A 93 11.11 29.12 1.50
C ARG A 93 9.87 29.41 2.35
N GLU A 94 9.56 28.56 3.32
CA GLU A 94 8.44 28.75 4.24
C GLU A 94 8.61 30.02 5.07
N GLU A 95 9.81 30.26 5.60
CA GLU A 95 10.12 31.47 6.37
C GLU A 95 9.92 32.74 5.53
N LEU A 96 10.45 32.75 4.30
CA LEU A 96 10.26 33.86 3.36
C LEU A 96 8.78 34.13 3.04
N LEU A 97 7.97 33.07 2.89
CA LEU A 97 6.53 33.22 2.62
C LEU A 97 5.76 33.70 3.85
N LYS A 98 6.14 33.26 5.05
CA LYS A 98 5.57 33.77 6.31
C LYS A 98 5.86 35.25 6.49
N ASP A 99 7.08 35.69 6.20
CA ASP A 99 7.42 37.11 6.28
C ASP A 99 6.71 37.94 5.21
N ARG A 100 6.56 37.39 3.99
CA ARG A 100 5.72 38.00 2.96
C ARG A 100 4.25 38.11 3.39
N LEU A 101 3.72 37.11 4.08
CA LEU A 101 2.34 37.11 4.58
C LEU A 101 2.16 38.21 5.63
N LYS A 102 3.12 38.37 6.56
CA LYS A 102 3.14 39.49 7.52
C LYS A 102 3.20 40.85 6.82
N ALA A 103 4.04 40.99 5.78
CA ALA A 103 4.10 42.23 5.01
C ALA A 103 2.78 42.55 4.29
N LEU A 104 2.09 41.53 3.78
CA LEU A 104 0.77 41.67 3.17
C LEU A 104 -0.31 42.03 4.20
N SER A 105 -0.27 41.48 5.41
CA SER A 105 -1.23 41.85 6.47
C SER A 105 -1.06 43.31 6.91
N VAL A 106 0.18 43.80 7.02
CA VAL A 106 0.42 45.23 7.29
C VAL A 106 -0.11 46.11 6.15
N ARG A 107 0.10 45.71 4.88
CA ARG A 107 -0.48 46.43 3.73
C ARG A 107 -2.01 46.44 3.76
N GLU A 108 -2.63 45.32 4.14
CA GLU A 108 -4.08 45.21 4.31
C GLU A 108 -4.60 46.25 5.30
N GLU A 109 -3.95 46.37 6.47
CA GLU A 109 -4.30 47.36 7.49
C GLU A 109 -4.15 48.81 6.99
N ILE A 110 -3.07 49.11 6.26
CA ILE A 110 -2.83 50.43 5.67
C ILE A 110 -3.94 50.80 4.69
N PHE A 111 -4.27 49.93 3.74
CA PHE A 111 -5.29 50.24 2.73
C PHE A 111 -6.71 50.22 3.30
N LYS A 112 -6.99 49.40 4.31
CA LYS A 112 -8.26 49.43 5.05
C LYS A 112 -8.43 50.77 5.78
N SER A 113 -7.37 51.25 6.42
CA SER A 113 -7.34 52.55 7.07
C SER A 113 -7.46 53.70 6.06
N ALA A 114 -6.80 53.58 4.91
CA ALA A 114 -6.89 54.55 3.82
C ALA A 114 -8.30 54.66 3.24
N ALA A 115 -8.94 53.52 2.94
CA ALA A 115 -10.33 53.47 2.45
C ALA A 115 -11.28 54.16 3.44
N LYS A 116 -11.19 53.82 4.73
CA LYS A 116 -11.99 54.44 5.80
C LYS A 116 -11.75 55.95 5.93
N SER A 117 -10.49 56.38 5.82
CA SER A 117 -10.11 57.79 5.90
C SER A 117 -10.66 58.60 4.72
N GLN A 118 -10.60 58.07 3.49
CA GLN A 118 -11.14 58.77 2.32
C GLN A 118 -12.68 58.83 2.35
N SER A 119 -13.36 57.77 2.78
CA SER A 119 -14.83 57.78 2.91
C SER A 119 -15.35 58.70 4.02
N ALA A 120 -14.54 58.97 5.06
CA ALA A 120 -14.93 59.81 6.20
C ALA A 120 -14.67 61.32 6.00
N LYS A 121 -13.98 61.73 4.92
CA LYS A 121 -13.71 63.14 4.64
C LYS A 121 -14.98 63.87 4.19
N ALA A 122 -15.33 64.95 4.90
CA ALA A 122 -16.42 65.82 4.49
C ALA A 122 -16.10 66.50 3.14
N PRO A 123 -17.00 66.43 2.13
CA PRO A 123 -16.77 67.06 0.83
C PRO A 123 -16.67 68.58 0.99
N LYS A 124 -15.49 69.15 0.73
CA LYS A 124 -15.28 70.61 0.73
C LYS A 124 -14.79 71.04 -0.64
N ARG A 125 -15.58 71.86 -1.32
CA ARG A 125 -15.17 72.49 -2.58
C ARG A 125 -14.11 73.54 -2.28
N THR A 126 -12.94 73.41 -2.89
CA THR A 126 -11.81 74.33 -2.71
C THR A 126 -11.29 74.79 -4.07
N LYS A 127 -10.49 75.85 -4.12
CA LYS A 127 -9.87 76.35 -5.36
C LYS A 127 -9.01 75.28 -6.07
N THR A 128 -8.45 74.35 -5.30
CA THR A 128 -7.60 73.24 -5.76
C THR A 128 -8.36 71.92 -5.97
N ASN A 129 -9.60 71.81 -5.47
CA ASN A 129 -10.47 70.65 -5.68
C ASN A 129 -11.90 71.12 -6.00
N PRO A 130 -12.19 71.40 -7.28
CA PRO A 130 -13.50 71.90 -7.71
C PRO A 130 -14.60 70.85 -7.61
N GLU A 131 -14.25 69.55 -7.63
CA GLU A 131 -15.17 68.41 -7.54
C GLU A 131 -14.75 67.42 -6.44
N PRO A 132 -15.07 67.70 -5.17
CA PRO A 132 -14.64 66.87 -4.05
C PRO A 132 -15.24 65.45 -4.08
N LEU A 133 -16.45 65.28 -4.63
CA LEU A 133 -17.11 63.97 -4.71
C LEU A 133 -16.42 63.01 -5.68
N SER A 134 -15.96 63.48 -6.85
CA SER A 134 -15.26 62.64 -7.82
C SER A 134 -13.88 62.23 -7.29
N THR A 135 -13.18 63.15 -6.62
CA THR A 135 -11.89 62.87 -5.96
C THR A 135 -12.02 61.82 -4.84
N ILE A 136 -13.05 61.91 -4.00
CA ILE A 136 -13.30 60.92 -2.93
C ILE A 136 -13.61 59.54 -3.52
N LYS A 137 -14.46 59.48 -4.56
CA LYS A 137 -14.76 58.23 -5.27
C LYS A 137 -13.50 57.60 -5.84
N GLN A 138 -12.70 58.35 -6.60
CA GLN A 138 -11.46 57.86 -7.19
C GLN A 138 -10.46 57.35 -6.14
N GLY A 139 -10.31 58.05 -5.01
CA GLY A 139 -9.43 57.62 -3.92
C GLY A 139 -9.93 56.36 -3.21
N THR A 140 -11.26 56.20 -3.11
CA THR A 140 -11.90 55.02 -2.51
C THR A 140 -11.77 53.81 -3.45
N ASP A 141 -12.08 53.98 -4.73
CA ASP A 141 -11.95 52.94 -5.77
C ASP A 141 -10.50 52.45 -5.89
N TYR A 142 -9.54 53.38 -5.84
CA TYR A 142 -8.12 53.04 -5.79
C TYR A 142 -7.79 52.18 -4.56
N ALA A 143 -8.20 52.59 -3.35
CA ALA A 143 -7.93 51.83 -2.13
C ALA A 143 -8.57 50.43 -2.14
N ILE A 144 -9.79 50.31 -2.68
CA ILE A 144 -10.48 49.02 -2.85
C ILE A 144 -9.71 48.12 -3.82
N SER A 145 -9.30 48.63 -4.98
CA SER A 145 -8.53 47.84 -5.95
C SER A 145 -7.20 47.32 -5.37
N GLN A 146 -6.53 48.13 -4.54
CA GLN A 146 -5.31 47.71 -3.85
C GLN A 146 -5.60 46.65 -2.79
N LEU A 147 -6.70 46.77 -2.03
CA LEU A 147 -7.14 45.75 -1.07
C LEU A 147 -7.44 44.42 -1.76
N GLU A 148 -8.14 44.43 -2.90
CA GLU A 148 -8.41 43.22 -3.69
C GLU A 148 -7.11 42.55 -4.15
N SER A 149 -6.15 43.33 -4.63
CA SER A 149 -4.81 42.84 -5.01
C SER A 149 -4.06 42.21 -3.82
N VAL A 150 -4.14 42.82 -2.64
CA VAL A 150 -3.57 42.28 -1.40
C VAL A 150 -4.23 40.96 -1.02
N TYR A 151 -5.56 40.86 -1.07
CA TYR A 151 -6.28 39.62 -0.77
C TYR A 151 -5.93 38.49 -1.76
N GLN A 152 -5.86 38.79 -3.06
CA GLN A 152 -5.44 37.81 -4.07
C GLN A 152 -4.01 37.32 -3.81
N SER A 153 -3.12 38.24 -3.45
CA SER A 153 -1.73 37.91 -3.11
C SER A 153 -1.63 37.06 -1.85
N LYS A 154 -2.43 37.36 -0.82
CA LYS A 154 -2.49 36.61 0.44
C LYS A 154 -2.95 35.17 0.21
N ARG A 155 -4.05 34.98 -0.53
CA ARG A 155 -4.54 33.64 -0.91
C ARG A 155 -3.51 32.82 -1.69
N LYS A 156 -2.75 33.46 -2.59
CA LYS A 156 -1.67 32.78 -3.33
C LYS A 156 -0.54 32.32 -2.39
N VAL A 157 -0.12 33.16 -1.46
CA VAL A 157 0.92 32.83 -0.47
C VAL A 157 0.45 31.73 0.49
N GLU A 158 -0.79 31.79 0.98
CA GLU A 158 -1.38 30.75 1.83
C GLU A 158 -1.42 29.39 1.11
N LYS A 159 -1.85 29.36 -0.15
CA LYS A 159 -1.83 28.14 -0.96
C LYS A 159 -0.42 27.59 -1.17
N GLU A 160 0.57 28.46 -1.39
CA GLU A 160 1.97 28.03 -1.52
C GLU A 160 2.52 27.45 -0.19
N LEU A 161 2.15 28.04 0.95
CA LEU A 161 2.49 27.52 2.28
C LEU A 161 1.88 26.12 2.51
N GLU A 162 0.61 25.92 2.15
CA GLU A 162 -0.04 24.60 2.23
C GLU A 162 0.67 23.56 1.36
N GLN A 163 1.05 23.93 0.13
CA GLN A 163 1.79 23.06 -0.78
C GLN A 163 3.17 22.67 -0.22
N ILE A 164 3.89 23.63 0.38
CA ILE A 164 5.18 23.37 1.03
C ILE A 164 5.00 22.45 2.24
N ALA A 165 3.97 22.66 3.06
CA ALA A 165 3.67 21.81 4.22
C ALA A 165 3.39 20.36 3.78
N ALA A 166 2.56 20.16 2.76
CA ALA A 166 2.29 18.84 2.19
C ALA A 166 3.56 18.18 1.62
N ARG A 167 4.40 18.95 0.91
CA ARG A 167 5.66 18.45 0.37
C ARG A 167 6.65 18.05 1.47
N ARG A 168 6.77 18.85 2.53
CA ARG A 168 7.60 18.54 3.70
C ARG A 168 7.10 17.29 4.41
N GLN A 169 5.79 17.12 4.55
CA GLN A 169 5.21 15.91 5.15
C GLN A 169 5.56 14.66 4.33
N ASN A 170 5.45 14.71 3.01
CA ASN A 170 5.82 13.59 2.14
C ASN A 170 7.33 13.27 2.24
N LEU A 171 8.20 14.27 2.13
CA LEU A 171 9.65 14.08 2.28
C LEU A 171 10.03 13.58 3.69
N SER A 172 9.27 13.94 4.73
CA SER A 172 9.50 13.43 6.09
C SER A 172 9.13 11.95 6.23
N LYS A 173 8.06 11.51 5.56
CA LYS A 173 7.71 10.08 5.46
C LYS A 173 8.81 9.33 4.71
N ASP A 174 9.29 9.89 3.60
CA ASP A 174 10.40 9.32 2.82
C ASP A 174 11.72 9.29 3.61
N ARG A 175 11.92 10.25 4.52
CA ARG A 175 13.08 10.30 5.43
C ARG A 175 13.02 9.21 6.50
N GLN A 176 11.82 8.97 7.05
CA GLN A 176 11.57 7.92 8.05
C GLN A 176 11.51 6.53 7.41
N SER A 177 11.24 6.44 6.10
CA SER A 177 11.18 5.20 5.34
C SER A 177 12.54 4.68 4.89
N GLY A 178 13.66 5.20 5.42
CA GLY A 178 15.01 4.82 4.99
C GLY A 178 15.29 3.32 5.10
N GLY A 179 14.62 2.63 6.02
CA GLY A 179 14.88 1.22 6.27
C GLY A 179 16.23 0.99 6.96
N THR A 180 16.69 -0.25 6.95
CA THR A 180 17.89 -0.70 7.65
C THR A 180 18.88 -1.28 6.65
N LEU A 181 20.14 -0.88 6.73
CA LEU A 181 21.24 -1.45 5.97
C LEU A 181 21.94 -2.49 6.84
N ALA A 182 21.88 -3.76 6.43
CA ALA A 182 22.66 -4.83 7.04
C ALA A 182 23.97 -5.03 6.26
N LYS A 183 25.08 -4.74 6.91
CA LYS A 183 26.43 -4.97 6.38
C LYS A 183 26.91 -6.33 6.84
N VAL A 184 27.24 -7.20 5.90
CA VAL A 184 27.57 -8.60 6.14
C VAL A 184 28.97 -8.88 5.62
N TRP A 185 29.82 -9.46 6.47
CA TRP A 185 31.14 -9.96 6.09
C TRP A 185 31.12 -11.47 6.05
N THR A 186 31.68 -12.06 4.99
CA THR A 186 31.58 -13.50 4.73
C THR A 186 32.92 -14.11 4.32
N THR A 187 33.02 -15.42 4.53
CA THR A 187 34.10 -16.27 4.00
C THR A 187 33.48 -17.54 3.41
N PRO A 188 33.85 -17.98 2.18
CA PRO A 188 34.80 -17.37 1.25
C PRO A 188 34.27 -16.07 0.62
N ALA A 189 35.17 -15.30 -0.01
CA ALA A 189 34.90 -13.94 -0.49
C ALA A 189 33.78 -13.79 -1.54
N SER A 190 33.36 -14.89 -2.17
CA SER A 190 32.32 -14.94 -3.20
C SER A 190 31.29 -16.01 -2.87
N ILE A 191 30.55 -15.81 -1.78
CA ILE A 191 29.51 -16.73 -1.33
C ILE A 191 28.12 -16.11 -1.46
N ALA A 192 27.14 -16.92 -1.85
CA ALA A 192 25.74 -16.54 -1.82
C ALA A 192 25.23 -16.48 -0.37
N VAL A 193 24.47 -15.44 -0.06
CA VAL A 193 23.85 -15.18 1.23
C VAL A 193 22.35 -15.03 1.01
N THR A 194 21.55 -15.70 1.82
CA THR A 194 20.11 -15.55 1.84
C THR A 194 19.72 -14.73 3.07
N ALA A 195 19.14 -13.55 2.85
CA ALA A 195 18.50 -12.78 3.90
C ALA A 195 17.00 -13.04 3.86
N SER A 196 16.39 -13.20 5.03
CA SER A 196 14.95 -13.31 5.17
C SER A 196 14.43 -12.41 6.28
N TRP A 197 13.25 -11.82 6.07
CA TRP A 197 12.57 -10.97 7.05
C TRP A 197 11.07 -11.03 6.83
N SER A 198 10.31 -10.61 7.85
CA SER A 198 8.86 -10.48 7.79
C SER A 198 8.42 -9.05 7.50
N GLN A 199 7.31 -8.90 6.80
CA GLN A 199 6.70 -7.64 6.38
C GLN A 199 5.20 -7.67 6.72
N PRO A 200 4.76 -7.07 7.84
CA PRO A 200 3.35 -7.08 8.24
C PRO A 200 2.43 -6.26 7.32
N ASP A 201 2.98 -5.32 6.56
CA ASP A 201 2.23 -4.46 5.63
C ASP A 201 1.87 -5.16 4.31
N ARG A 202 2.51 -6.30 4.03
CA ARG A 202 2.24 -7.11 2.84
C ARG A 202 1.53 -8.40 3.25
N SER A 203 0.22 -8.41 3.24
CA SER A 203 -0.57 -9.64 3.44
C SER A 203 -1.44 -9.93 2.24
N TRP A 204 -2.07 -11.11 2.23
CA TRP A 204 -3.15 -11.41 1.31
C TRP A 204 -4.41 -11.72 2.10
N TYR A 205 -5.57 -11.52 1.48
CA TYR A 205 -6.83 -11.87 2.10
C TYR A 205 -7.66 -12.77 1.18
N PRO A 206 -8.43 -13.73 1.72
CA PRO A 206 -9.24 -14.63 0.91
C PRO A 206 -10.40 -13.88 0.25
N LEU A 207 -10.55 -14.10 -1.05
CA LEU A 207 -11.70 -13.68 -1.83
C LEU A 207 -12.48 -14.90 -2.27
N TYR A 208 -13.68 -15.06 -1.74
CA TYR A 208 -14.57 -16.16 -2.06
C TYR A 208 -15.58 -15.77 -3.12
N GLN A 209 -15.89 -16.71 -4.00
CA GLN A 209 -17.05 -16.67 -4.87
C GLN A 209 -17.82 -17.97 -4.68
N ILE A 210 -19.11 -17.85 -4.39
CA ILE A 210 -20.00 -19.00 -4.34
C ILE A 210 -21.01 -18.93 -5.48
N ARG A 211 -21.09 -20.00 -6.26
CA ARG A 211 -22.03 -20.14 -7.38
C ARG A 211 -22.95 -21.30 -7.08
N SER A 212 -24.20 -21.03 -6.76
CA SER A 212 -25.22 -22.05 -6.59
C SER A 212 -25.97 -22.32 -7.89
N ASP A 213 -26.35 -23.57 -8.09
CA ASP A 213 -27.28 -23.98 -9.13
C ASP A 213 -28.72 -24.07 -8.59
N ALA A 214 -29.68 -24.31 -9.49
CA ALA A 214 -31.08 -24.54 -9.13
C ALA A 214 -31.35 -25.93 -8.52
N LYS A 215 -30.35 -26.82 -8.50
CA LYS A 215 -30.48 -28.22 -8.06
C LYS A 215 -29.98 -28.44 -6.63
N GLY A 216 -29.63 -27.36 -5.92
CA GLY A 216 -29.17 -27.43 -4.53
C GLY A 216 -27.69 -27.76 -4.37
N SER A 217 -26.88 -27.53 -5.40
CA SER A 217 -25.41 -27.64 -5.32
C SER A 217 -24.78 -26.26 -5.45
N ALA A 218 -23.65 -26.05 -4.78
CA ALA A 218 -22.87 -24.83 -4.91
C ALA A 218 -21.37 -25.11 -5.04
N VAL A 219 -20.71 -24.32 -5.89
CA VAL A 219 -19.26 -24.32 -6.02
C VAL A 219 -18.73 -23.11 -5.26
N LEU A 220 -17.89 -23.33 -4.26
CA LEU A 220 -17.10 -22.30 -3.60
C LEU A 220 -15.70 -22.27 -4.21
N SER A 221 -15.30 -21.12 -4.75
CA SER A 221 -13.95 -20.87 -5.21
C SER A 221 -13.32 -19.75 -4.39
N MET A 222 -12.06 -19.92 -4.02
CA MET A 222 -11.26 -18.93 -3.30
C MET A 222 -10.09 -18.49 -4.17
N SER A 223 -9.89 -17.17 -4.30
CA SER A 223 -8.70 -16.56 -4.87
C SER A 223 -8.02 -15.65 -3.83
N ALA A 224 -6.82 -15.16 -4.14
CA ALA A 224 -6.10 -14.24 -3.28
C ALA A 224 -6.37 -12.79 -3.67
N GLY A 225 -6.93 -12.03 -2.74
CA GLY A 225 -7.09 -10.58 -2.84
C GLY A 225 -5.90 -9.82 -2.28
N GLY A 226 -5.66 -8.62 -2.83
CA GLY A 226 -4.72 -7.64 -2.27
C GLY A 226 -3.24 -7.95 -2.47
N VAL A 227 -2.89 -9.00 -3.24
CA VAL A 227 -1.49 -9.39 -3.47
C VAL A 227 -0.84 -8.45 -4.49
N ALA A 228 0.15 -7.68 -4.04
CA ALA A 228 1.01 -6.89 -4.90
C ALA A 228 2.42 -7.52 -4.95
N THR A 229 2.85 -7.95 -6.12
CA THR A 229 4.20 -8.49 -6.38
C THR A 229 5.05 -7.49 -7.13
N ASP A 230 6.29 -7.29 -6.71
CA ASP A 230 7.24 -6.46 -7.46
C ASP A 230 7.81 -7.21 -8.66
N LYS A 231 8.34 -6.48 -9.65
CA LYS A 231 8.98 -7.10 -10.83
C LYS A 231 10.17 -7.95 -10.40
N GLY A 232 10.17 -9.23 -10.82
CA GLY A 232 11.26 -10.18 -10.53
C GLY A 232 11.11 -10.92 -9.20
N GLU A 233 10.00 -10.75 -8.48
CA GLU A 233 9.66 -11.56 -7.31
C GLU A 233 8.98 -12.88 -7.74
N SER A 234 9.39 -14.01 -7.14
CA SER A 234 8.54 -15.21 -7.11
C SER A 234 7.60 -15.12 -5.91
N ALA A 235 6.33 -15.45 -6.09
CA ALA A 235 5.32 -15.31 -5.05
C ALA A 235 4.68 -16.65 -4.71
N THR A 236 4.53 -16.91 -3.42
CA THR A 236 3.88 -18.09 -2.86
C THR A 236 2.86 -17.65 -1.82
N LEU A 237 1.75 -18.35 -1.70
CA LEU A 237 0.71 -18.12 -0.71
C LEU A 237 0.71 -19.24 0.32
N VAL A 238 0.41 -18.87 1.56
CA VAL A 238 0.15 -19.78 2.67
C VAL A 238 -1.14 -19.35 3.35
N ILE A 239 -2.04 -20.33 3.57
CA ILE A 239 -3.35 -20.13 4.21
C ILE A 239 -3.19 -20.28 5.74
N SER A 240 -2.33 -19.46 6.34
CA SER A 240 -2.12 -19.40 7.78
C SER A 240 -1.47 -18.08 8.18
N SER A 241 -1.24 -17.88 9.48
CA SER A 241 -0.47 -16.75 10.01
C SER A 241 1.04 -17.00 9.86
N VAL A 242 1.83 -15.92 9.69
CA VAL A 242 3.31 -15.94 9.67
C VAL A 242 3.88 -16.68 10.89
N LYS A 243 3.21 -16.59 12.05
CA LYS A 243 3.66 -17.19 13.32
C LYS A 243 3.14 -18.60 13.57
N SER A 244 2.41 -19.20 12.62
CA SER A 244 1.86 -20.54 12.82
C SER A 244 2.97 -21.60 12.79
N ASP A 245 3.14 -22.33 13.89
CA ASP A 245 4.06 -23.45 14.01
C ASP A 245 3.43 -24.69 13.34
N GLY A 246 3.94 -25.09 12.17
CA GLY A 246 3.47 -26.27 11.46
C GLY A 246 4.01 -26.40 10.04
N VAL A 247 3.84 -27.58 9.44
CA VAL A 247 4.13 -27.77 8.01
C VAL A 247 3.07 -27.03 7.21
N GLN A 248 3.47 -25.90 6.64
CA GLN A 248 2.56 -25.03 5.88
C GLN A 248 2.49 -25.45 4.42
N GLN A 249 1.27 -25.58 3.90
CA GLN A 249 1.06 -25.79 2.48
C GLN A 249 1.37 -24.51 1.71
N LYS A 250 2.37 -24.58 0.84
CA LYS A 250 2.79 -23.52 -0.07
C LYS A 250 2.05 -23.65 -1.39
N ILE A 251 1.43 -22.56 -1.85
CA ILE A 251 0.69 -22.52 -3.11
C ILE A 251 1.34 -21.47 -4.01
N ALA A 252 1.77 -21.86 -5.21
CA ALA A 252 2.37 -20.90 -6.15
C ALA A 252 1.36 -19.82 -6.54
N PHE A 253 1.73 -18.55 -6.41
CA PHE A 253 0.90 -17.43 -6.84
C PHE A 253 1.23 -17.10 -8.30
N VAL A 254 0.19 -17.10 -9.14
CA VAL A 254 0.32 -16.72 -10.56
C VAL A 254 -0.27 -15.33 -10.80
N ASN A 255 -1.50 -15.10 -10.34
CA ASN A 255 -2.20 -13.83 -10.37
C ASN A 255 -3.34 -13.81 -9.33
N ASP A 256 -3.94 -12.64 -9.13
CA ASP A 256 -5.02 -12.37 -8.17
C ASP A 256 -6.37 -13.03 -8.52
N GLN A 257 -6.53 -13.47 -9.77
CA GLN A 257 -7.73 -14.17 -10.25
C GLN A 257 -7.59 -15.70 -10.21
N ALA A 258 -6.39 -16.21 -9.94
CA ALA A 258 -6.14 -17.64 -9.88
C ALA A 258 -6.92 -18.26 -8.73
N ILE A 259 -7.66 -19.32 -9.04
CA ILE A 259 -8.40 -20.08 -8.03
C ILE A 259 -7.41 -20.96 -7.27
N ILE A 260 -7.34 -20.74 -5.96
CA ILE A 260 -6.43 -21.41 -5.02
C ILE A 260 -7.12 -22.64 -4.44
N VAL A 261 -8.39 -22.50 -4.05
CA VAL A 261 -9.23 -23.58 -3.52
C VAL A 261 -10.54 -23.59 -4.30
N LYS A 262 -10.99 -24.79 -4.68
CA LYS A 262 -12.29 -25.01 -5.29
C LYS A 262 -12.93 -26.22 -4.61
N GLU A 263 -14.10 -26.01 -4.00
CA GLU A 263 -14.86 -27.05 -3.33
C GLU A 263 -16.32 -27.03 -3.75
N GLU A 264 -16.93 -28.21 -3.79
CA GLU A 264 -18.32 -28.39 -4.17
C GLU A 264 -19.11 -28.84 -2.95
N PHE A 265 -20.24 -28.16 -2.71
CA PHE A 265 -21.08 -28.35 -1.53
C PHE A 265 -22.50 -28.67 -1.94
N LYS A 266 -23.14 -29.54 -1.14
CA LYS A 266 -24.59 -29.58 -1.07
C LYS A 266 -25.04 -28.42 -0.20
N ILE A 267 -26.00 -27.65 -0.69
CA ILE A 267 -26.51 -26.48 0.03
C ILE A 267 -27.94 -26.67 0.47
N THR A 268 -28.27 -26.07 1.61
CA THR A 268 -29.66 -25.81 2.00
C THR A 268 -29.90 -24.32 1.87
N GLU A 269 -30.77 -23.93 0.95
CA GLU A 269 -31.10 -22.52 0.72
C GLU A 269 -32.21 -22.08 1.67
N THR A 270 -31.98 -21.01 2.41
CA THR A 270 -32.95 -20.40 3.31
C THR A 270 -33.28 -19.00 2.81
N VAL A 271 -34.22 -18.94 1.87
CA VAL A 271 -34.88 -17.72 1.38
C VAL A 271 -34.01 -16.81 0.51
N SER A 272 -34.52 -16.54 -0.69
CA SER A 272 -34.07 -15.45 -1.56
C SER A 272 -35.32 -14.81 -2.16
N THR A 273 -35.71 -13.65 -1.66
CA THR A 273 -36.72 -12.76 -2.27
C THR A 273 -36.04 -11.44 -2.62
N ASP A 274 -36.55 -10.70 -3.61
CA ASP A 274 -35.93 -9.49 -4.18
C ASP A 274 -35.54 -8.39 -3.17
N SER A 275 -36.01 -8.46 -1.91
CA SER A 275 -35.75 -7.51 -0.83
C SER A 275 -35.04 -8.11 0.40
N LYS A 276 -34.63 -9.38 0.38
CA LYS A 276 -33.97 -10.06 1.51
C LYS A 276 -32.55 -10.50 1.14
N PRO A 277 -31.63 -10.56 2.12
CA PRO A 277 -30.30 -11.09 1.87
C PRO A 277 -30.40 -12.54 1.38
N TYR A 278 -29.54 -12.88 0.43
CA TYR A 278 -29.38 -14.24 -0.05
C TYR A 278 -28.64 -15.07 1.01
N VAL A 279 -29.28 -16.10 1.52
CA VAL A 279 -28.74 -16.94 2.61
C VAL A 279 -28.67 -18.41 2.19
N ILE A 280 -27.47 -18.98 2.31
CA ILE A 280 -27.21 -20.40 2.05
C ILE A 280 -26.42 -21.04 3.19
N SER A 281 -26.78 -22.27 3.53
CA SER A 281 -25.98 -23.11 4.43
C SER A 281 -25.16 -24.09 3.61
N ILE A 282 -23.83 -24.04 3.76
CA ILE A 282 -22.92 -25.06 3.22
C ILE A 282 -22.63 -26.09 4.32
N ASN A 283 -22.61 -27.37 3.96
CA ASN A 283 -22.37 -28.47 4.90
C ASN A 283 -21.12 -29.25 4.47
N GLY A 284 -20.24 -29.55 5.42
CA GLY A 284 -19.13 -30.49 5.23
C GLY A 284 -17.96 -29.92 4.43
N ALA A 285 -17.37 -28.83 4.90
CA ALA A 285 -16.10 -28.33 4.36
C ALA A 285 -15.01 -29.40 4.45
N SER A 286 -14.33 -29.69 3.34
CA SER A 286 -13.30 -30.75 3.33
C SER A 286 -12.02 -30.33 4.06
N ARG A 287 -11.86 -29.02 4.29
CA ARG A 287 -10.75 -28.41 5.02
C ARG A 287 -11.23 -27.17 5.77
N SER A 288 -10.41 -26.69 6.70
CA SER A 288 -10.65 -25.38 7.31
C SER A 288 -10.41 -24.27 6.29
N LEU A 289 -11.36 -23.36 6.15
CA LEU A 289 -11.29 -22.19 5.28
C LEU A 289 -11.29 -20.92 6.14
N PRO A 290 -10.34 -20.00 5.95
CA PRO A 290 -10.26 -18.78 6.74
C PRO A 290 -11.43 -17.80 6.44
N PRO A 291 -11.66 -16.82 7.32
CA PRO A 291 -12.59 -15.73 7.03
C PRO A 291 -12.10 -14.86 5.86
N GLY A 292 -13.03 -14.32 5.09
CA GLY A 292 -12.72 -13.49 3.92
C GLY A 292 -13.95 -12.80 3.35
N ASP A 293 -13.78 -12.06 2.28
CA ASP A 293 -14.92 -11.45 1.57
C ASP A 293 -15.54 -12.48 0.62
N ILE A 294 -16.86 -12.44 0.45
CA ILE A 294 -17.56 -13.39 -0.41
C ILE A 294 -18.49 -12.68 -1.38
N THR A 295 -18.55 -13.20 -2.60
CA THR A 295 -19.51 -12.80 -3.63
C THR A 295 -20.41 -13.98 -3.97
N CYS A 296 -21.72 -13.78 -3.95
CA CYS A 296 -22.68 -14.84 -4.22
C CYS A 296 -23.31 -14.71 -5.61
N PHE A 297 -23.49 -15.85 -6.28
CA PHE A 297 -24.24 -15.98 -7.52
C PHE A 297 -25.24 -17.13 -7.42
N LYS A 298 -26.46 -16.92 -7.92
CA LYS A 298 -27.50 -17.95 -8.03
C LYS A 298 -27.88 -18.13 -9.49
N SER A 299 -27.69 -19.33 -10.03
CA SER A 299 -28.01 -19.63 -11.45
C SER A 299 -27.43 -18.61 -12.44
N GLY A 300 -26.22 -18.12 -12.15
CA GLY A 300 -25.53 -17.09 -12.95
C GLY A 300 -25.90 -15.63 -12.64
N VAL A 301 -26.92 -15.39 -11.81
CA VAL A 301 -27.33 -14.05 -11.37
C VAL A 301 -26.51 -13.62 -10.16
N TYR A 302 -25.98 -12.40 -10.17
CA TYR A 302 -25.26 -11.82 -9.04
C TYR A 302 -26.22 -11.47 -7.90
N MET A 303 -25.95 -12.01 -6.70
CA MET A 303 -26.80 -11.86 -5.52
C MET A 303 -26.26 -10.87 -4.49
N GLY A 304 -25.05 -10.33 -4.71
CA GLY A 304 -24.41 -9.39 -3.80
C GLY A 304 -23.10 -9.87 -3.20
N LYS A 305 -22.50 -9.00 -2.39
CA LYS A 305 -21.31 -9.27 -1.58
C LYS A 305 -21.71 -9.50 -0.12
N GLY A 306 -20.81 -10.11 0.63
CA GLY A 306 -20.93 -10.31 2.07
C GLY A 306 -19.59 -10.66 2.71
N ARG A 307 -19.63 -11.06 3.97
CA ARG A 307 -18.47 -11.55 4.72
C ARG A 307 -18.62 -13.03 5.00
N PHE A 308 -17.59 -13.80 4.69
CA PHE A 308 -17.47 -15.20 5.08
C PHE A 308 -16.69 -15.29 6.39
N ASN A 309 -17.27 -15.94 7.40
CA ASN A 309 -16.66 -16.05 8.72
C ASN A 309 -15.62 -17.17 8.83
N GLY A 310 -15.37 -17.89 7.74
CA GLY A 310 -14.60 -19.11 7.76
C GLY A 310 -15.44 -20.31 8.20
N VAL A 311 -14.87 -21.50 8.05
CA VAL A 311 -15.47 -22.75 8.49
C VAL A 311 -14.35 -23.74 8.80
N ASP A 312 -14.49 -24.50 9.89
CA ASP A 312 -13.57 -25.60 10.14
C ASP A 312 -13.94 -26.81 9.29
N ALA A 313 -12.98 -27.72 9.11
CA ALA A 313 -13.25 -29.00 8.45
C ALA A 313 -14.45 -29.71 9.11
N ASP A 314 -15.28 -30.32 8.27
CA ASP A 314 -16.49 -31.06 8.61
C ASP A 314 -17.59 -30.23 9.32
N LYS A 315 -17.42 -28.91 9.46
CA LYS A 315 -18.46 -28.03 10.00
C LYS A 315 -19.35 -27.46 8.89
N SER A 316 -20.52 -27.02 9.31
CA SER A 316 -21.48 -26.31 8.46
C SER A 316 -21.46 -24.83 8.81
N VAL A 317 -21.67 -23.97 7.80
CA VAL A 317 -21.69 -22.52 8.01
C VAL A 317 -22.72 -21.87 7.10
N GLU A 318 -23.35 -20.83 7.63
CA GLU A 318 -24.29 -19.99 6.91
C GLU A 318 -23.55 -18.82 6.25
N ILE A 319 -23.84 -18.60 4.97
CA ILE A 319 -23.29 -17.53 4.15
C ILE A 319 -24.43 -16.58 3.80
N ARG A 320 -24.19 -15.28 4.01
CA ARG A 320 -25.12 -14.20 3.69
C ARG A 320 -24.51 -13.24 2.69
N CYS A 321 -25.26 -12.91 1.66
CA CYS A 321 -24.88 -11.92 0.64
C CYS A 321 -26.05 -10.96 0.37
N GLY A 322 -25.74 -9.71 -0.01
CA GLY A 322 -26.76 -8.75 -0.44
C GLY A 322 -27.54 -8.07 0.69
N GLY A 323 -27.02 -8.09 1.92
CA GLY A 323 -27.48 -7.25 3.03
C GLY A 323 -26.30 -6.47 3.61
N ASN A 324 -26.45 -5.14 3.72
CA ASN A 324 -25.62 -4.35 4.62
C ASN A 324 -26.09 -4.57 6.06
#